data_AF-A0A1R1DDS9-F1
#
_entry.id   AF-A0A1R1DDS9-F1
#
_cell.length_a   1.000
_cell.length_b   1.000
_cell.length_c   1.000
_cell.angle_alpha   90.00
_cell.angle_beta   90.00
_cell.angle_gamma   90.00
#
_symmetry.space_group_name_H-M   'P 1'
#
loop_
_entity.id
_entity.type
_entity.pdbx_description
1 polymer ?
#
loop_
_entity_poly.entity_id
_entity_poly.type
_entity_poly.pdbx_seq_one_letter_code
_entity_poly.pdbx_strand_id
1 'polypeptide(L)'
;MSDNRYQGTFFEYFSDFQDNRQEGKVYHRLTDILFIVVSGVLCGYDEWDDIYTWAKVPATGEWFKKYISLMNGISSLSTIKRGFSLIQPQEFSTRFIDWMGDAQGDWAKLTGVGMVKREVSFIADPTKTTTETAYYIGSVDDVTDFATAARKHWGIESMHWSLDVTFGDDRNQTRETAAAQNLAVVKRMVFNVLKNETKIQPKTSKPNKRIIAAADIDYHDHLINMAFKQM
;
A
#
# COMPACT_ATOMS: atom_id res chain seq x y z
N MET A 1 26.28 11.54 -13.86
CA MET A 1 25.16 12.44 -14.18
C MET A 1 23.93 11.81 -13.56
N SER A 2 23.34 12.42 -12.54
CA SER A 2 22.10 11.92 -11.93
C SER A 2 21.00 11.95 -12.98
N ASP A 3 20.36 10.81 -13.22
CA ASP A 3 19.23 10.73 -14.13
C ASP A 3 18.05 11.48 -13.51
N ASN A 4 17.69 12.64 -14.08
CA ASN A 4 16.64 13.53 -13.57
C ASN A 4 15.22 12.93 -13.57
N ARG A 5 15.05 11.68 -14.04
CA ARG A 5 13.77 10.97 -14.01
C ARG A 5 13.42 10.44 -12.61
N TYR A 6 14.42 10.03 -11.83
CA TYR A 6 14.25 9.40 -10.51
C TYR A 6 14.11 10.43 -9.38
N GLN A 7 13.11 11.31 -9.46
CA GLN A 7 12.92 12.44 -8.54
C GLN A 7 11.69 12.25 -7.64
N GLY A 8 11.82 12.64 -6.38
CA GLY A 8 10.74 12.63 -5.39
C GLY A 8 10.94 11.59 -4.28
N THR A 9 10.16 11.74 -3.21
CA THR A 9 10.28 10.96 -1.96
C THR A 9 10.13 9.46 -2.21
N PHE A 10 9.35 9.04 -3.19
CA PHE A 10 9.27 7.61 -3.53
C PHE A 10 10.65 7.04 -3.92
N PHE A 11 11.42 7.73 -4.77
CA PHE A 11 12.73 7.21 -5.16
C PHE A 11 13.75 7.34 -4.03
N GLU A 12 13.65 8.35 -3.18
CA GLU A 12 14.52 8.51 -2.01
C GLU A 12 14.38 7.32 -1.04
N TYR A 13 13.15 6.89 -0.75
CA TYR A 13 12.90 5.82 0.21
C TYR A 13 13.02 4.41 -0.38
N PHE A 14 12.89 4.24 -1.70
CA PHE A 14 12.86 2.91 -2.34
C PHE A 14 14.05 2.62 -3.27
N SER A 15 14.97 3.56 -3.52
CA SER A 15 16.14 3.30 -4.40
C SER A 15 17.18 2.36 -3.81
N ASP A 16 17.38 2.43 -2.50
CA ASP A 16 18.45 1.67 -1.83
C ASP A 16 17.96 0.31 -1.30
N PHE A 17 16.95 -0.30 -1.92
CA PHE A 17 16.55 -1.67 -1.56
C PHE A 17 17.69 -2.63 -1.78
N GLN A 18 17.90 -3.53 -0.82
CA GLN A 18 18.79 -4.67 -1.05
C GLN A 18 18.18 -5.58 -2.12
N ASP A 19 18.80 -5.59 -3.30
CA ASP A 19 18.37 -6.43 -4.41
C ASP A 19 18.98 -7.83 -4.31
N ASN A 20 18.24 -8.76 -3.70
CA ASN A 20 18.65 -10.16 -3.55
C ASN A 20 18.47 -11.00 -4.83
N ARG A 21 18.17 -10.37 -5.98
CA ARG A 21 18.15 -11.05 -7.27
C ARG A 21 19.57 -11.41 -7.70
N GLN A 22 19.69 -12.42 -8.56
CA GLN A 22 20.98 -12.86 -9.08
C GLN A 22 21.63 -11.74 -9.91
N GLU A 23 22.74 -11.19 -9.44
CA GLU A 23 23.44 -10.00 -9.98
C GLU A 23 23.65 -10.04 -11.51
N GLY A 24 24.00 -11.21 -12.07
CA GLY A 24 24.17 -11.39 -13.52
C GLY A 24 22.88 -11.51 -14.36
N LYS A 25 21.70 -11.45 -13.74
CA LYS A 25 20.39 -11.54 -14.41
C LYS A 25 19.52 -10.30 -14.15
N VAL A 26 20.09 -9.25 -13.54
CA VAL A 26 19.37 -8.00 -13.24
C VAL A 26 19.56 -7.01 -14.38
N TYR A 27 18.61 -7.00 -15.31
CA TYR A 27 18.53 -5.99 -16.39
C TYR A 27 17.57 -4.85 -16.07
N HIS A 28 16.73 -4.98 -15.04
CA HIS A 28 15.73 -3.99 -14.65
C HIS A 28 15.91 -3.63 -13.19
N ARG A 29 15.98 -2.33 -12.89
CA ARG A 29 16.09 -1.84 -11.52
C ARG A 29 14.88 -2.27 -10.70
N LEU A 30 15.09 -2.60 -9.43
CA LEU A 30 13.99 -3.02 -8.56
C LEU A 30 12.99 -1.87 -8.34
N THR A 31 13.49 -0.63 -8.27
CA THR A 31 12.66 0.58 -8.22
C THR A 31 11.79 0.79 -9.44
N ASP A 32 12.30 0.52 -10.65
CA ASP A 32 11.48 0.60 -11.87
C ASP A 32 10.32 -0.40 -11.78
N ILE A 33 10.57 -1.61 -11.29
CA ILE A 33 9.53 -2.64 -11.11
C ILE A 33 8.52 -2.22 -10.05
N LEU A 34 8.98 -1.71 -8.90
CA LEU A 34 8.12 -1.17 -7.84
C LEU A 34 7.23 -0.06 -8.37
N PHE A 35 7.79 0.91 -9.09
CA PHE A 35 7.06 2.03 -9.68
C PHE A 35 5.97 1.54 -10.64
N ILE A 36 6.30 0.61 -11.55
CA ILE A 36 5.33 0.02 -12.50
C ILE A 36 4.16 -0.63 -11.76
N VAL A 37 4.45 -1.40 -10.70
CA VAL A 37 3.41 -2.10 -9.94
C VAL A 37 2.54 -1.12 -9.16
N VAL A 38 3.11 -0.12 -8.49
CA VAL A 38 2.33 0.90 -7.78
C VAL A 38 1.44 1.68 -8.75
N SER A 39 1.96 2.10 -9.91
CA SER A 39 1.17 2.78 -10.95
C SER A 39 0.06 1.87 -11.52
N GLY A 40 0.33 0.59 -11.72
CA GLY A 40 -0.68 -0.37 -12.19
C GLY A 40 -1.84 -0.52 -11.19
N VAL A 41 -1.51 -0.71 -9.91
CA VAL A 41 -2.51 -0.81 -8.83
C VAL A 41 -3.27 0.51 -8.69
N LEU A 42 -2.63 1.66 -8.88
CA LEU A 42 -3.29 2.97 -8.90
C LEU A 42 -4.32 3.10 -10.04
N CYS A 43 -4.04 2.50 -11.19
CA CYS A 43 -4.93 2.47 -12.36
C CYS A 43 -6.01 1.37 -12.33
N GLY A 44 -6.11 0.55 -11.28
CA GLY A 44 -7.14 -0.50 -11.24
C GLY A 44 -6.66 -1.91 -11.56
N TYR A 45 -5.37 -2.09 -11.83
CA TYR A 45 -4.81 -3.40 -12.17
C TYR A 45 -4.26 -4.07 -10.91
N ASP A 46 -5.02 -5.00 -10.35
CA ASP A 46 -4.72 -5.67 -9.08
C ASP A 46 -4.00 -7.02 -9.23
N GLU A 47 -3.92 -7.53 -10.46
CA GLU A 47 -3.27 -8.80 -10.81
C GLU A 47 -2.00 -8.58 -11.63
N TRP A 48 -1.02 -9.46 -11.45
CA TRP A 48 0.29 -9.33 -12.11
C TRP A 48 0.21 -9.30 -13.63
N ASP A 49 -0.66 -10.16 -14.19
CA ASP A 49 -0.85 -10.32 -15.62
C ASP A 49 -1.51 -9.07 -16.24
N ASP A 50 -2.45 -8.46 -15.50
CA ASP A 50 -3.11 -7.21 -15.89
C ASP A 50 -2.12 -6.03 -15.85
N ILE A 51 -1.35 -5.90 -14.76
CA ILE A 51 -0.32 -4.86 -14.61
C ILE A 51 0.70 -4.96 -15.76
N TYR A 52 1.18 -6.17 -16.05
CA TYR A 52 2.14 -6.39 -17.13
C TYR A 52 1.55 -6.05 -18.50
N THR A 53 0.31 -6.47 -18.77
CA THR A 53 -0.36 -6.21 -20.05
C THR A 53 -0.56 -4.71 -20.26
N TRP A 54 -1.05 -4.01 -19.23
CA TRP A 54 -1.20 -2.56 -19.25
C TRP A 54 0.13 -1.83 -19.41
N ALA A 55 1.18 -2.25 -18.70
CA ALA A 55 2.50 -1.63 -18.77
C ALA A 55 3.14 -1.75 -20.16
N LYS A 56 2.79 -2.81 -20.92
CA LYS A 56 3.27 -3.03 -22.29
C LYS A 56 2.54 -2.22 -23.35
N VAL A 57 1.43 -1.56 -23.03
CA VAL A 57 0.75 -0.68 -23.97
C VAL A 57 1.71 0.46 -24.36
N PRO A 58 1.91 0.78 -25.65
CA PRO A 58 2.89 1.77 -26.08
C PRO A 58 2.74 3.14 -25.40
N ALA A 59 1.51 3.64 -25.28
CA ALA A 59 1.23 4.92 -24.62
C ALA A 59 1.66 4.91 -23.14
N THR A 60 1.39 3.82 -22.41
CA THR A 60 1.81 3.63 -21.02
C THR A 60 3.33 3.54 -20.91
N GLY A 61 3.97 2.78 -21.82
CA GLY A 61 5.43 2.65 -21.89
C GLY A 61 6.13 3.98 -22.11
N GLU A 62 5.60 4.84 -22.98
CA GLU A 62 6.12 6.21 -23.17
C GLU A 62 5.86 7.09 -21.94
N TRP A 63 4.70 6.96 -21.29
CA TRP A 63 4.41 7.69 -20.07
C TRP A 63 5.40 7.37 -18.94
N PHE A 64 5.76 6.09 -18.75
CA PHE A 64 6.75 5.69 -17.74
C PHE A 64 8.11 6.39 -17.91
N LYS A 65 8.52 6.70 -19.15
CA LYS A 65 9.81 7.36 -19.42
C LYS A 65 9.92 8.77 -18.83
N LYS A 66 8.80 9.37 -18.40
CA LYS A 66 8.79 10.62 -17.63
C LYS A 66 9.41 10.47 -16.23
N TYR A 67 9.31 9.28 -15.63
CA TYR A 67 9.66 9.02 -14.23
C TYR A 67 10.77 7.96 -14.06
N ILE A 68 10.90 7.02 -14.98
CA ILE A 68 11.89 5.94 -14.90
C ILE A 68 12.59 5.74 -16.25
N SER A 69 13.81 5.19 -16.23
CA SER A 69 14.63 5.16 -17.44
C SER A 69 14.20 4.14 -18.48
N LEU A 70 13.77 2.96 -18.02
CA LEU A 70 13.43 1.80 -18.83
C LEU A 70 14.50 1.45 -19.89
N MET A 71 15.78 1.48 -19.51
CA MET A 71 16.91 1.21 -20.44
C MET A 71 16.74 -0.10 -21.24
N ASN A 72 16.18 -1.14 -20.60
CA ASN A 72 15.91 -2.44 -21.22
C ASN A 72 14.40 -2.68 -21.49
N GLY A 73 13.59 -1.61 -21.49
CA GLY A 73 12.14 -1.68 -21.63
C GLY A 73 11.42 -2.26 -20.40
N ILE A 74 10.14 -2.61 -20.60
CA ILE A 74 9.30 -3.22 -19.56
C ILE A 74 9.75 -4.66 -19.33
N SER A 75 10.02 -4.99 -18.07
CA SER A 75 10.45 -6.33 -17.67
C SER A 75 9.38 -7.40 -17.93
N SER A 76 9.81 -8.66 -18.04
CA SER A 76 8.85 -9.77 -18.20
C SER A 76 7.97 -9.95 -16.97
N LEU A 77 6.78 -10.52 -17.14
CA LEU A 77 5.89 -10.90 -16.02
C LEU A 77 6.62 -11.72 -14.94
N SER A 78 7.47 -12.67 -15.36
CA SER A 78 8.26 -13.49 -14.44
C SER A 78 9.28 -12.65 -13.66
N THR A 79 9.84 -11.61 -14.27
CA THR A 79 10.78 -10.68 -13.63
C THR A 79 10.07 -9.81 -12.59
N ILE A 80 8.86 -9.32 -12.90
CA ILE A 80 8.02 -8.56 -11.96
C ILE A 80 7.69 -9.41 -10.74
N LYS A 81 7.09 -10.60 -10.96
CA LYS A 81 6.72 -11.55 -9.90
C LYS A 81 7.93 -11.89 -9.03
N ARG A 82 9.07 -12.26 -9.64
CA ARG A 82 10.30 -12.58 -8.91
C ARG A 82 10.88 -11.39 -8.13
N GLY A 83 10.84 -10.19 -8.70
CA GLY A 83 11.29 -8.98 -8.01
C GLY A 83 10.50 -8.75 -6.73
N PHE A 84 9.18 -8.84 -6.80
CA PHE A 84 8.31 -8.70 -5.64
C PHE A 84 8.42 -9.86 -4.64
N SER A 85 8.63 -11.09 -5.09
CA SER A 85 8.81 -12.24 -4.17
C SER A 85 10.12 -12.23 -3.39
N LEU A 86 11.15 -11.54 -3.88
CA LEU A 86 12.47 -11.50 -3.23
C LEU A 86 12.67 -10.28 -2.33
N ILE A 87 11.76 -9.31 -2.39
CA ILE A 87 11.73 -8.20 -1.45
C ILE A 87 11.33 -8.73 -0.08
N GLN A 88 12.13 -8.43 0.94
CA GLN A 88 11.79 -8.80 2.31
C GLN A 88 10.57 -7.98 2.79
N PRO A 89 9.46 -8.63 3.18
CA PRO A 89 8.23 -7.90 3.52
C PRO A 89 8.36 -6.95 4.70
N GLN A 90 9.18 -7.31 5.70
CA GLN A 90 9.42 -6.45 6.86
C GLN A 90 10.17 -5.17 6.47
N GLU A 91 11.19 -5.28 5.61
CA GLU A 91 11.92 -4.12 5.09
C GLU A 91 11.00 -3.23 4.25
N PHE A 92 10.18 -3.84 3.37
CA PHE A 92 9.23 -3.10 2.54
C PHE A 92 8.19 -2.34 3.35
N SER A 93 7.62 -2.99 4.36
CA SER A 93 6.69 -2.35 5.28
C SER A 93 7.34 -1.22 6.08
N THR A 94 8.59 -1.39 6.52
CA THR A 94 9.30 -0.37 7.31
C THR A 94 9.56 0.87 6.46
N ARG A 95 10.14 0.71 5.27
CA ARG A 95 10.36 1.83 4.34
C ARG A 95 9.07 2.51 3.91
N PHE A 96 7.98 1.76 3.76
CA PHE A 96 6.66 2.34 3.53
C PHE A 96 6.19 3.21 4.70
N ILE A 97 6.34 2.73 5.93
CA ILE A 97 5.99 3.49 7.14
C ILE A 97 6.84 4.77 7.23
N ASP A 98 8.14 4.67 6.97
CA ASP A 98 9.06 5.81 7.00
C ASP A 98 8.71 6.83 5.92
N TRP A 99 8.43 6.36 4.70
CA TRP A 99 7.99 7.21 3.59
C TRP A 99 6.68 7.94 3.88
N MET A 100 5.78 7.32 4.66
CA MET A 100 4.53 7.93 5.06
C MET A 100 4.70 9.07 6.08
N GLY A 101 5.89 9.26 6.69
CA GLY A 101 6.29 10.40 7.53
C GLY A 101 5.54 10.57 8.86
N ASP A 102 4.22 10.39 8.86
CA ASP A 102 3.30 10.68 9.97
C ASP A 102 3.07 9.49 10.90
N ALA A 103 3.50 8.28 10.53
CA ALA A 103 3.21 7.06 11.29
C ALA A 103 4.18 6.85 12.47
N GLN A 104 5.36 7.49 12.45
CA GLN A 104 6.34 7.44 13.53
C GLN A 104 6.30 8.71 14.39
N GLY A 105 5.11 9.15 14.82
CA GLY A 105 5.07 10.09 15.93
C GLY A 105 5.80 9.45 17.13
N ASP A 106 6.78 10.14 17.70
CA ASP A 106 7.41 9.70 18.95
C ASP A 106 6.28 9.39 19.94
N TRP A 107 6.28 8.18 20.49
CA TRP A 107 5.31 7.71 21.49
C TRP A 107 5.42 8.46 22.83
N ALA A 108 5.97 9.67 22.81
CA ALA A 108 6.23 10.58 23.92
C ALA A 108 4.98 10.90 24.77
N LYS A 109 3.78 10.62 24.25
CA LYS A 109 2.52 10.82 24.97
C LYS A 109 1.90 9.54 25.53
N LEU A 110 2.55 8.38 25.49
CA LEU A 110 2.02 7.17 26.14
C LEU A 110 2.07 7.33 27.68
N THR A 111 0.95 7.71 28.29
CA THR A 111 0.85 8.05 29.72
C THR A 111 0.17 6.97 30.56
N GLY A 112 -0.52 5.99 29.95
CA GLY A 112 -1.36 5.06 30.69
C GLY A 112 -1.49 3.66 30.07
N VAL A 113 -1.86 2.70 30.93
CA VAL A 113 -2.23 1.33 30.57
C VAL A 113 -3.70 1.10 30.90
N GLY A 114 -4.47 0.63 29.93
CA GLY A 114 -5.88 0.31 30.07
C GLY A 114 -6.16 -1.19 29.91
N MET A 115 -7.16 -1.71 30.61
CA MET A 115 -7.59 -3.11 30.52
C MET A 115 -9.06 -3.18 30.10
N VAL A 116 -9.36 -3.99 29.09
CA VAL A 116 -10.72 -4.32 28.67
C VAL A 116 -10.96 -5.81 28.88
N LYS A 117 -11.97 -6.13 29.70
CA LYS A 117 -12.51 -7.49 29.80
C LYS A 117 -13.74 -7.58 28.90
N ARG A 118 -13.75 -8.55 27.98
CA ARG A 118 -14.88 -8.86 27.10
C ARG A 118 -15.47 -10.19 27.49
N GLU A 119 -16.80 -10.26 27.53
CA GLU A 119 -17.54 -11.49 27.74
C GLU A 119 -18.50 -11.67 26.56
N VAL A 120 -18.44 -12.82 25.91
CA VAL A 120 -19.28 -13.15 24.74
C VAL A 120 -20.11 -14.37 25.09
N SER A 121 -21.43 -14.20 25.08
CA SER A 121 -22.43 -15.27 25.27
C SER A 121 -22.99 -15.70 23.93
N PHE A 122 -23.13 -17.01 23.70
CA PHE A 122 -23.61 -17.54 22.43
C PHE A 122 -25.12 -17.79 22.48
N ILE A 123 -25.88 -17.18 21.56
CA ILE A 123 -27.34 -17.36 21.49
C ILE A 123 -27.70 -18.83 21.25
N ALA A 124 -26.90 -19.53 20.44
CA ALA A 124 -27.12 -20.94 20.10
C ALA A 124 -26.80 -21.91 21.25
N ASP A 125 -26.04 -21.49 22.25
CA ASP A 125 -25.72 -22.27 23.45
C ASP A 125 -25.60 -21.32 24.66
N PRO A 126 -26.70 -21.11 25.41
CA PRO A 126 -26.74 -20.19 26.54
C PRO A 126 -25.76 -20.51 27.66
N THR A 127 -25.23 -21.74 27.70
CA THR A 127 -24.24 -22.17 28.70
C THR A 127 -22.81 -21.82 28.30
N LYS A 128 -22.58 -21.53 27.02
CA LYS A 128 -21.28 -21.16 26.49
C LYS A 128 -21.08 -19.66 26.61
N THR A 129 -20.11 -19.28 27.44
CA THR A 129 -19.59 -17.92 27.54
C THR A 129 -18.08 -17.96 27.43
N THR A 130 -17.49 -17.06 26.65
CA THR A 130 -16.04 -16.89 26.55
C THR A 130 -15.64 -15.53 27.09
N THR A 131 -14.54 -15.49 27.83
CA THR A 131 -13.97 -14.25 28.37
C THR A 131 -12.62 -13.99 27.72
N GLU A 132 -12.40 -12.75 27.29
CA GLU A 132 -11.12 -12.27 26.77
C GLU A 132 -10.69 -11.06 27.60
N THR A 133 -9.39 -10.92 27.87
CA THR A 133 -8.82 -9.72 28.49
C THR A 133 -7.74 -9.15 27.58
N ALA A 134 -7.89 -7.89 27.21
CA ALA A 134 -6.96 -7.16 26.37
C ALA A 134 -6.38 -5.97 27.12
N TYR A 135 -5.06 -5.81 27.05
CA TYR A 135 -4.33 -4.67 27.60
C TYR A 135 -3.98 -3.70 26.49
N TYR A 136 -4.07 -2.41 26.79
CA TYR A 136 -3.84 -1.30 25.87
C TYR A 136 -2.83 -0.35 26.49
N ILE A 137 -2.00 0.25 25.65
CA ILE A 137 -1.11 1.35 26.05
C ILE A 137 -1.58 2.57 25.28
N GLY A 138 -1.75 3.71 25.96
CA GLY A 138 -2.31 4.90 25.35
C GLY A 138 -2.00 6.19 26.12
N SER A 139 -2.46 7.29 25.56
CA SER A 139 -2.29 8.65 26.10
C SER A 139 -3.60 9.18 26.72
N VAL A 140 -4.42 8.30 27.27
CA VAL A 140 -5.78 8.62 27.72
C VAL A 140 -5.82 8.49 29.23
N ASP A 141 -6.24 9.57 29.89
CA ASP A 141 -6.24 9.67 31.34
C ASP A 141 -7.63 9.36 31.94
N ASP A 142 -8.68 9.25 31.12
CA ASP A 142 -10.06 8.98 31.52
C ASP A 142 -10.60 7.63 31.03
N VAL A 143 -11.37 6.94 31.88
CA VAL A 143 -11.91 5.61 31.60
C VAL A 143 -12.99 5.64 30.52
N THR A 144 -13.79 6.70 30.42
CA THR A 144 -14.86 6.79 29.42
C THR A 144 -14.32 7.06 28.02
N ASP A 145 -13.29 7.91 27.92
CA ASP A 145 -12.53 8.12 26.69
C ASP A 145 -11.78 6.85 26.29
N PHE A 146 -11.17 6.14 27.25
CA PHE A 146 -10.52 4.86 27.00
C PHE A 146 -11.52 3.82 26.47
N ALA A 147 -12.68 3.68 27.11
CA ALA A 147 -13.73 2.76 26.65
C ALA A 147 -14.22 3.12 25.24
N THR A 148 -14.36 4.41 24.93
CA THR A 148 -14.75 4.90 23.60
C THR A 148 -13.67 4.58 22.56
N ALA A 149 -12.40 4.83 22.88
CA ALA A 149 -11.27 4.50 22.00
C ALA A 149 -11.17 2.99 21.76
N ALA A 150 -11.28 2.17 22.80
CA ALA A 150 -11.25 0.71 22.71
C ALA A 150 -12.41 0.14 21.88
N ARG A 151 -13.60 0.77 21.93
CA ARG A 151 -14.73 0.41 21.05
C ARG A 151 -14.48 0.85 19.61
N LYS A 152 -14.00 2.07 19.41
CA LYS A 152 -13.68 2.60 18.06
C LYS A 152 -12.53 1.84 17.39
N HIS A 153 -11.66 1.18 18.16
CA HIS A 153 -10.59 0.35 17.63
C HIS A 153 -11.12 -0.74 16.68
N TRP A 154 -12.28 -1.34 16.97
CA TRP A 154 -12.96 -2.27 16.05
C TRP A 154 -13.31 -1.65 14.70
N GLY A 155 -13.39 -0.32 14.61
CA GLY A 155 -13.51 0.40 13.35
C GLY A 155 -12.36 0.11 12.38
N ILE A 156 -11.23 -0.45 12.81
CA ILE A 156 -10.16 -0.90 11.93
C ILE A 156 -10.62 -2.01 10.96
N GLU A 157 -11.60 -2.83 11.35
CA GLU A 157 -12.19 -3.83 10.46
C GLU A 157 -12.93 -3.19 9.28
N SER A 158 -13.51 -2.00 9.48
CA SER A 158 -14.09 -1.23 8.36
C SER A 158 -13.03 -0.79 7.35
N MET A 159 -11.77 -0.64 7.77
CA MET A 159 -10.66 -0.35 6.87
C MET A 159 -10.26 -1.58 6.06
N HIS A 160 -10.31 -2.78 6.65
CA HIS A 160 -10.13 -4.04 5.92
C HIS A 160 -11.17 -4.17 4.82
N TRP A 161 -12.46 -3.96 5.15
CA TRP A 161 -13.52 -3.95 4.14
C TRP A 161 -13.27 -2.91 3.05
N SER A 162 -12.85 -1.70 3.42
CA SER A 162 -12.56 -0.65 2.43
C SER A 162 -11.40 -1.01 1.50
N LEU A 163 -10.43 -1.81 1.97
CA LEU A 163 -9.34 -2.33 1.14
C LEU A 163 -9.90 -3.39 0.19
N ASP A 164 -10.64 -4.36 0.72
CA ASP A 164 -11.19 -5.49 -0.03
C ASP A 164 -12.11 -5.02 -1.16
N VAL A 165 -13.02 -4.07 -0.90
CA VAL A 165 -13.90 -3.53 -1.95
C VAL A 165 -13.20 -2.60 -2.94
N THR A 166 -12.07 -2.01 -2.55
CA THR A 166 -11.32 -1.10 -3.43
C THR A 166 -10.43 -1.87 -4.41
N PHE A 167 -9.80 -2.95 -3.95
CA PHE A 167 -8.78 -3.70 -4.70
C PHE A 167 -9.21 -5.12 -5.07
N GLY A 168 -10.41 -5.55 -4.68
CA GLY A 168 -10.94 -6.87 -5.01
C GLY A 168 -10.07 -8.00 -4.47
N ASP A 169 -9.54 -7.87 -3.24
CA ASP A 169 -8.55 -8.78 -2.67
C ASP A 169 -8.99 -10.25 -2.67
N ASP A 170 -10.29 -10.53 -2.55
CA ASP A 170 -10.87 -11.87 -2.67
C ASP A 170 -10.55 -12.58 -4.00
N ARG A 171 -10.30 -11.81 -5.06
CA ARG A 171 -9.98 -12.33 -6.40
C ARG A 171 -8.49 -12.58 -6.61
N ASN A 172 -7.64 -12.03 -5.73
CA ASN A 172 -6.20 -12.06 -5.89
C ASN A 172 -5.64 -13.49 -5.80
N GLN A 173 -4.97 -13.95 -6.85
CA GLN A 173 -4.43 -15.32 -6.92
C GLN A 173 -2.97 -15.46 -6.49
N THR A 174 -2.38 -14.43 -5.90
CA THR A 174 -0.98 -14.46 -5.46
C THR A 174 -0.77 -15.46 -4.31
N ARG A 175 -0.14 -16.60 -4.61
CA ARG A 175 0.11 -17.69 -3.63
C ARG A 175 1.41 -17.56 -2.85
N GLU A 176 2.37 -16.81 -3.39
CA GLU A 176 3.67 -16.65 -2.75
C GLU A 176 3.58 -15.61 -1.63
N THR A 177 4.03 -15.99 -0.43
CA THR A 177 3.75 -15.25 0.81
C THR A 177 4.40 -13.87 0.81
N ALA A 178 5.64 -13.73 0.37
CA ALA A 178 6.33 -12.45 0.37
C ALA A 178 5.71 -11.47 -0.64
N ALA A 179 5.44 -11.91 -1.86
CA ALA A 179 4.76 -11.13 -2.89
C ALA A 179 3.36 -10.70 -2.46
N ALA A 180 2.60 -11.58 -1.80
CA ALA A 180 1.27 -11.24 -1.27
C ALA A 180 1.36 -10.14 -0.20
N GLN A 181 2.31 -10.24 0.74
CA GLN A 181 2.54 -9.21 1.76
C GLN A 181 3.01 -7.88 1.15
N ASN A 182 3.93 -7.94 0.19
CA ASN A 182 4.43 -6.75 -0.51
C ASN A 182 3.32 -6.06 -1.32
N LEU A 183 2.47 -6.84 -2.00
CA LEU A 183 1.32 -6.29 -2.71
C LEU A 183 0.30 -5.66 -1.76
N ALA A 184 0.07 -6.23 -0.57
CA ALA A 184 -0.79 -5.62 0.45
C ALA A 184 -0.24 -4.24 0.90
N VAL A 185 1.07 -4.09 1.03
CA VAL A 185 1.71 -2.79 1.32
C VAL A 185 1.50 -1.81 0.14
N VAL A 186 1.66 -2.25 -1.11
CA VAL A 186 1.37 -1.42 -2.30
C VAL A 186 -0.08 -0.96 -2.33
N LYS A 187 -1.04 -1.84 -2.04
CA LYS A 187 -2.46 -1.48 -1.96
C LYS A 187 -2.72 -0.43 -0.89
N ARG A 188 -2.04 -0.51 0.26
CA ARG A 188 -2.10 0.54 1.30
C ARG A 188 -1.52 1.87 0.84
N MET A 189 -0.40 1.86 0.09
CA MET A 189 0.15 3.07 -0.54
C MET A 189 -0.91 3.73 -1.44
N VAL A 190 -1.46 2.96 -2.38
CA VAL A 190 -2.46 3.44 -3.33
C VAL A 190 -3.72 3.92 -2.60
N PHE A 191 -4.17 3.21 -1.58
CA PHE A 191 -5.33 3.61 -0.80
C PHE A 191 -5.16 4.98 -0.15
N ASN A 192 -3.98 5.24 0.43
CA ASN A 192 -3.66 6.52 1.05
C ASN A 192 -3.66 7.65 0.02
N VAL A 193 -3.07 7.42 -1.16
CA VAL A 193 -3.12 8.37 -2.28
C VAL A 193 -4.58 8.67 -2.67
N LEU A 194 -5.40 7.65 -2.90
CA LEU A 194 -6.80 7.84 -3.29
C LEU A 194 -7.65 8.53 -2.21
N LYS A 195 -7.32 8.31 -0.93
CA LYS A 195 -7.96 8.93 0.23
C LYS A 195 -7.59 10.41 0.35
N ASN A 196 -6.33 10.76 0.08
CA ASN A 196 -5.83 12.12 0.20
C ASN A 196 -6.08 12.97 -1.06
N GLU A 197 -6.38 12.34 -2.20
CA GLU A 197 -6.87 13.08 -3.37
C GLU A 197 -8.25 13.66 -3.03
N THR A 198 -8.34 14.99 -2.98
CA THR A 198 -9.61 15.70 -2.79
C THR A 198 -9.76 16.89 -3.72
N LYS A 199 -8.89 17.03 -4.74
CA LYS A 199 -8.76 18.26 -5.53
C LYS A 199 -9.50 18.16 -6.85
N ILE A 200 -9.21 17.14 -7.65
CA ILE A 200 -9.79 16.90 -8.98
C ILE A 200 -11.05 16.04 -8.86
N GLN A 201 -11.04 14.99 -8.03
CA GLN A 201 -12.14 14.02 -7.93
C GLN A 201 -12.72 13.87 -6.50
N PRO A 202 -13.09 14.96 -5.80
CA PRO A 202 -13.44 14.92 -4.36
C PRO A 202 -14.64 14.04 -4.01
N LYS A 203 -15.61 13.89 -4.91
CA LYS A 203 -16.87 13.15 -4.67
C LYS A 203 -16.85 11.73 -5.24
N THR A 204 -15.77 11.35 -5.90
CA THR A 204 -15.67 10.07 -6.61
C THR A 204 -15.22 8.97 -5.65
N SER A 205 -15.84 7.79 -5.75
CA SER A 205 -15.42 6.64 -4.96
C SER A 205 -14.00 6.21 -5.32
N LYS A 206 -13.26 5.63 -4.37
CA LYS A 206 -11.87 5.17 -4.60
C LYS A 206 -11.76 4.18 -5.78
N PRO A 207 -12.66 3.19 -5.95
CA PRO A 207 -12.66 2.34 -7.15
C PRO A 207 -12.81 3.13 -8.44
N ASN A 208 -13.75 4.09 -8.50
CA ASN A 208 -13.97 4.89 -9.70
C ASN A 208 -12.80 5.84 -9.99
N LYS A 209 -12.12 6.37 -8.96
CA LYS A 209 -10.89 7.14 -9.14
C LYS A 209 -9.82 6.31 -9.87
N ARG A 210 -9.67 5.03 -9.54
CA ARG A 210 -8.71 4.13 -10.22
C ARG A 210 -9.08 3.93 -11.69
N ILE A 211 -10.36 3.73 -11.99
CA ILE A 211 -10.86 3.62 -13.38
C ILE A 211 -10.58 4.91 -14.16
N ILE A 212 -10.81 6.07 -13.56
CA ILE A 212 -10.48 7.36 -14.19
C ILE A 212 -8.97 7.46 -14.41
N ALA A 213 -8.14 7.04 -13.46
CA ALA A 213 -6.68 7.04 -13.61
C ALA A 213 -6.19 6.11 -14.72
N ALA A 214 -6.88 5.01 -15.03
CA ALA A 214 -6.57 4.21 -16.22
C ALA A 214 -6.93 4.90 -17.54
N ALA A 215 -8.00 5.69 -17.55
CA ALA A 215 -8.53 6.32 -18.77
C ALA A 215 -7.93 7.71 -19.06
N ASP A 216 -7.52 8.44 -18.03
CA ASP A 216 -7.02 9.81 -18.09
C ASP A 216 -5.57 9.88 -17.58
N ILE A 217 -4.65 10.11 -18.52
CA ILE A 217 -3.21 10.20 -18.24
C ILE A 217 -2.89 11.41 -17.36
N ASP A 218 -3.61 12.52 -17.49
CA ASP A 218 -3.33 13.74 -16.71
C ASP A 218 -3.77 13.55 -15.26
N TYR A 219 -4.91 12.88 -15.05
CA TYR A 219 -5.33 12.50 -13.70
C TYR A 219 -4.39 11.46 -13.06
N HIS A 220 -3.88 10.50 -13.84
CA HIS A 220 -2.85 9.57 -13.37
C HIS A 220 -1.57 10.30 -12.96
N ASP A 221 -1.08 11.22 -13.80
CA ASP A 221 0.10 12.06 -13.53
C ASP A 221 -0.11 12.88 -12.24
N HIS A 222 -1.31 13.43 -12.04
CA HIS A 222 -1.66 14.14 -10.81
C HIS A 222 -1.54 13.24 -9.57
N LEU A 223 -2.12 12.04 -9.59
CA LEU A 223 -2.05 11.10 -8.47
C LEU A 223 -0.60 10.70 -8.16
N ILE A 224 0.19 10.44 -9.21
CA ILE A 224 1.61 10.07 -9.09
C ILE A 224 2.43 11.22 -8.52
N ASN A 225 2.21 12.44 -8.98
CA ASN A 225 2.88 13.62 -8.44
C ASN A 225 2.47 13.89 -6.99
N MET A 226 1.18 13.72 -6.65
CA MET A 226 0.70 13.87 -5.27
C MET A 226 1.28 12.81 -4.35
N ALA A 227 1.41 11.57 -4.82
CA ALA A 227 2.00 10.47 -4.05
C ALA A 227 3.50 10.68 -3.88
N PHE A 228 4.23 10.91 -4.97
CA PHE A 228 5.68 10.70 -5.02
C PHE A 228 6.51 11.98 -4.94
N LYS A 229 5.93 13.17 -5.08
CA LYS A 229 6.66 14.45 -5.03
C LYS A 229 6.45 15.27 -3.77
N GLN A 230 5.80 14.75 -2.72
CA GLN A 230 5.53 15.55 -1.52
C GLN A 230 6.82 15.97 -0.80
N MET A 231 7.20 17.23 -0.98
CA MET A 231 7.52 18.20 0.07
C MET A 231 6.59 19.40 -0.11
#